data_AF-A0A9E3GS23-F1
#
_entry.id   AF-A0A9E3GS23-F1
#
_cell.length_a   1.000
_cell.length_b   1.000
_cell.length_c   1.000
_cell.angle_alpha   90.00
_cell.angle_beta   90.00
_cell.angle_gamma   90.00
#
_symmetry.space_group_name_H-M   'P 1'
#
loop_
_entity.id
_entity.type
_entity.pdbx_description
1 polymer ?
#
loop_
_entity_poly.entity_id
_entity_poly.type
_entity_poly.pdbx_seq_one_letter_code
_entity_poly.pdbx_strand_id
1 'polypeptide(L)'
;MRDYLDEVAPELLDKVELYGAPSTGPTTADDAGAASDGDASATDGAEGTDDAAAGRKTKKKAKGKAKTAEADGDDGDRPPLFDAYNVNEQLRKAIGRKVWLPSGGYLIIESTEAMKVIDVNTGKFTGDAKSNLEEVVLKTNLEAAEEIVRQLRLRDLGGIIIIDFIDMLLKTNQDQVVRRLKRELLRDRTKTRVSEVSRLGLVQMTRKNVSQGLVEVFSHRCEQCEGRGYISDLGD
;
A
#
# COMPACT_ATOMS: atom_id res chain seq x y z
N MET A 1 26.72 -1.74 17.87
CA MET A 1 25.97 -1.72 16.59
C MET A 1 26.90 -1.97 15.42
N ARG A 2 28.03 -1.25 15.30
CA ARG A 2 29.11 -1.54 14.34
C ARG A 2 29.60 -2.99 14.42
N ASP A 3 30.06 -3.44 15.60
CA ASP A 3 30.54 -4.81 15.81
C ASP A 3 29.51 -5.91 15.50
N TYR A 4 28.21 -5.59 15.63
CA TYR A 4 27.13 -6.52 15.28
C TYR A 4 26.87 -6.56 13.77
N LEU A 5 27.00 -5.43 13.10
CA LEU A 5 26.85 -5.34 11.65
C LEU A 5 28.06 -5.93 10.91
N ASP A 6 29.26 -5.83 11.48
CA ASP A 6 30.47 -6.53 11.00
C ASP A 6 30.26 -8.05 10.89
N GLU A 7 29.54 -8.64 11.85
CA GLU A 7 29.29 -10.07 11.89
C GLU A 7 28.10 -10.51 11.01
N VAL A 8 27.02 -9.70 10.97
CA VAL A 8 25.72 -10.13 10.44
C VAL A 8 25.40 -9.56 9.05
N ALA A 9 25.87 -8.36 8.72
CA ALA A 9 25.57 -7.68 7.46
C ALA A 9 26.64 -6.62 7.14
N PRO A 10 27.90 -7.03 6.85
CA PRO A 10 29.01 -6.11 6.66
C PRO A 10 28.77 -5.14 5.49
N GLU A 11 27.96 -5.52 4.49
CA GLU A 11 27.53 -4.65 3.39
C GLU A 11 26.67 -3.45 3.81
N LEU A 12 26.18 -3.43 5.05
CA LEU A 12 25.42 -2.31 5.62
C LEU A 12 26.30 -1.35 6.42
N LEU A 13 27.55 -1.71 6.75
CA LEU A 13 28.45 -0.84 7.53
C LEU A 13 28.71 0.48 6.84
N ASP A 14 29.11 0.44 5.56
CA ASP A 14 29.34 1.64 4.75
C ASP A 14 28.09 2.54 4.73
N LYS A 15 26.89 1.95 4.75
CA LYS A 15 25.62 2.69 4.73
C LYS A 15 25.28 3.30 6.09
N VAL A 16 25.55 2.58 7.17
CA VAL A 16 25.36 3.07 8.55
C VAL A 16 26.37 4.16 8.86
N GLU A 17 27.59 4.09 8.33
CA GLU A 17 28.56 5.18 8.41
C GLU A 17 28.14 6.38 7.55
N LEU A 18 27.58 6.12 6.37
CA LEU A 18 27.18 7.17 5.44
C LEU A 18 25.93 7.95 5.89
N TYR A 19 24.99 7.30 6.61
CA TYR A 19 23.68 7.86 6.97
C TYR A 19 23.32 7.80 8.47
N GLY A 20 24.18 7.22 9.31
CA GLY A 20 23.91 7.02 10.74
C GLY A 20 24.30 8.18 11.66
N ALA A 21 24.81 9.29 11.10
CA ALA A 21 25.01 10.51 11.87
C ALA A 21 23.63 11.13 12.22
N PRO A 22 23.38 11.51 13.47
CA PRO A 22 22.12 12.15 13.83
C PRO A 22 21.97 13.45 13.04
N SER A 23 20.92 13.55 12.23
CA SER A 23 20.58 14.79 11.55
C SER A 23 20.29 15.86 12.60
N THR A 24 21.06 16.94 12.63
CA THR A 24 20.86 18.08 13.55
C THR A 24 19.71 18.99 13.09
N GLY A 25 18.57 18.40 12.70
CA GLY A 25 17.32 19.12 12.52
C GLY A 25 16.63 19.32 13.86
N PRO A 26 15.80 20.36 14.05
CA PRO A 26 15.10 20.59 15.30
C PRO A 26 14.16 19.42 15.58
N THR A 27 14.51 18.59 16.56
CA THR A 27 13.57 17.64 17.18
C THR A 27 12.56 18.44 17.97
N THR A 28 11.38 18.70 17.41
CA THR A 28 10.23 19.10 18.23
C THR A 28 9.84 17.88 19.06
N ALA A 29 9.96 18.00 20.38
CA ALA A 29 9.79 16.93 21.35
C ALA A 29 8.31 16.51 21.58
N ASP A 30 7.48 16.55 20.53
CA ASP A 30 6.03 16.33 20.62
C ASP A 30 5.55 15.03 19.94
N ASP A 31 6.44 14.19 19.42
CA ASP A 31 6.11 12.85 18.86
C ASP A 31 5.77 11.78 19.92
N ALA A 32 5.47 12.19 21.15
CA ALA A 32 4.80 11.37 22.14
C ALA A 32 3.32 11.79 22.19
N GLY A 33 2.51 11.14 21.35
CA GLY A 33 1.07 11.41 21.24
C GLY A 33 0.36 11.40 22.59
N ALA A 34 0.00 12.59 23.07
CA ALA A 34 -1.00 12.79 24.10
C ALA A 34 -2.38 12.66 23.46
N ALA A 35 -3.14 11.64 23.87
CA ALA A 35 -4.57 11.58 23.63
C ALA A 35 -5.22 12.83 24.24
N SER A 36 -5.95 13.60 23.43
CA SER A 36 -6.83 14.65 23.92
C SER A 36 -8.24 14.42 23.40
N ASP A 37 -9.10 14.02 24.32
CA ASP A 37 -10.53 14.21 24.26
C ASP A 37 -10.82 15.71 24.18
N GLY A 38 -11.71 16.11 23.28
CA GLY A 38 -12.02 17.52 23.05
C GLY A 38 -13.28 17.71 22.23
N ASP A 39 -14.43 17.46 22.87
CA ASP A 39 -15.74 17.89 22.44
C ASP A 39 -15.80 19.43 22.44
N ALA A 40 -16.05 20.05 21.29
CA ALA A 40 -16.41 21.46 21.21
C ALA A 40 -17.33 21.70 20.01
N SER A 41 -18.60 21.80 20.33
CA SER A 41 -19.71 22.18 19.45
C SER A 41 -19.54 23.59 18.89
N ALA A 42 -19.83 23.73 17.60
CA ALA A 42 -20.05 24.98 16.91
C ALA A 42 -21.45 25.54 17.18
N THR A 43 -21.59 26.87 17.16
CA THR A 43 -22.87 27.54 16.87
C THR A 43 -22.69 28.55 15.75
N ASP A 44 -23.44 28.29 14.70
CA ASP A 44 -24.01 29.09 13.62
C ASP A 44 -23.79 30.61 13.55
N GLY A 45 -23.66 31.05 12.29
CA GLY A 45 -23.85 32.43 11.87
C GLY A 45 -23.77 32.55 10.34
N ALA A 46 -24.89 32.27 9.66
CA ALA A 46 -25.07 32.51 8.24
C ALA A 46 -25.34 33.99 7.95
N GLU A 47 -24.86 34.51 6.82
CA GLU A 47 -25.61 35.47 5.97
C GLU A 47 -24.96 35.57 4.58
N GLY A 48 -25.79 35.52 3.54
CA GLY A 48 -25.38 35.47 2.14
C GLY A 48 -25.34 36.82 1.45
N THR A 49 -25.05 36.80 0.15
CA THR A 49 -25.90 37.40 -0.91
C THR A 49 -25.22 37.23 -2.28
N ASP A 50 -26.09 37.14 -3.28
CA ASP A 50 -25.88 36.88 -4.69
C ASP A 50 -25.04 37.95 -5.42
N ASP A 51 -24.37 37.58 -6.51
CA ASP A 51 -24.67 38.21 -7.81
C ASP A 51 -23.91 37.60 -9.00
N ALA A 52 -24.52 37.80 -10.16
CA ALA A 52 -24.31 37.09 -11.41
C ALA A 52 -23.14 37.59 -12.29
N ALA A 53 -22.80 36.70 -13.24
CA ALA A 53 -22.50 36.99 -14.65
C ALA A 53 -21.04 37.13 -15.15
N ALA A 54 -20.92 36.62 -16.38
CA ALA A 54 -20.00 36.99 -17.46
C ALA A 54 -18.64 36.28 -17.54
N GLY A 55 -18.54 35.44 -18.58
CA GLY A 55 -17.33 34.73 -18.94
C GLY A 55 -16.22 35.60 -19.53
N ARG A 56 -14.99 35.10 -19.43
CA ARG A 56 -13.90 35.42 -20.34
C ARG A 56 -12.94 34.25 -20.43
N LYS A 57 -12.88 33.62 -21.61
CA LYS A 57 -11.84 32.67 -21.97
C LYS A 57 -10.51 33.42 -22.05
N THR A 58 -9.60 33.18 -21.10
CA THR A 58 -8.19 33.53 -21.23
C THR A 58 -7.34 32.26 -21.19
N LYS A 59 -6.80 31.88 -22.36
CA LYS A 59 -5.68 30.94 -22.47
C LYS A 59 -4.49 31.52 -21.69
N LYS A 60 -4.20 31.00 -20.50
CA LYS A 60 -2.94 31.26 -19.78
C LYS A 60 -2.18 29.94 -19.70
N LYS A 61 -1.10 29.82 -20.49
CA LYS A 61 -0.10 28.75 -20.35
C LYS A 61 0.48 28.83 -18.94
N ALA A 62 0.07 27.93 -18.05
CA ALA A 62 0.72 27.74 -16.76
C ALA A 62 1.96 26.86 -16.97
N LYS A 63 3.09 27.54 -17.13
CA LYS A 63 4.45 27.03 -17.06
C LYS A 63 4.61 26.27 -15.73
N GLY A 64 5.21 25.08 -15.77
CA GLY A 64 5.40 24.23 -14.60
C GLY A 64 5.98 24.99 -13.40
N LYS A 65 5.40 24.75 -12.22
CA LYS A 65 5.98 25.08 -10.92
C LYS A 65 5.97 23.80 -10.09
N ALA A 66 7.03 23.02 -10.24
CA ALA A 66 7.50 22.17 -9.15
C ALA A 66 8.38 23.06 -8.26
N LYS A 67 7.94 23.35 -7.04
CA LYS A 67 8.81 23.69 -5.90
C LYS A 67 7.98 23.96 -4.65
N THR A 68 8.16 23.10 -3.66
CA THR A 68 8.51 23.49 -2.29
C THR A 68 9.40 22.37 -1.74
N ALA A 69 10.70 22.50 -2.00
CA ALA A 69 11.71 21.87 -1.18
C ALA A 69 12.09 22.92 -0.15
N GLU A 70 11.57 22.79 1.07
CA GLU A 70 12.17 23.42 2.23
C GLU A 70 13.34 22.52 2.63
N ALA A 71 14.53 23.02 2.30
CA ALA A 71 15.80 22.38 2.56
C ALA A 71 16.44 23.14 3.72
N ASP A 72 16.38 22.57 4.91
CA ASP A 72 17.09 23.06 6.08
C ASP A 72 17.97 21.94 6.63
N GLY A 73 19.29 22.11 6.56
CA GLY A 73 20.27 21.28 7.26
C GLY A 73 21.49 20.88 6.44
N ASP A 74 22.61 21.53 6.71
CA ASP A 74 23.95 21.43 6.13
C ASP A 74 24.67 20.08 6.42
N ASP A 75 24.86 19.27 5.37
CA ASP A 75 25.96 18.30 5.23
C ASP A 75 26.17 18.01 3.72
N GLY A 76 27.29 18.48 3.17
CA GLY A 76 27.56 18.62 1.74
C GLY A 76 27.12 17.47 0.81
N ASP A 77 26.29 17.84 -0.17
CA ASP A 77 26.03 17.20 -1.46
C ASP A 77 25.41 15.79 -1.46
N ARG A 78 24.95 15.28 -0.32
CA ARG A 78 24.34 13.94 -0.23
C ARG A 78 22.82 14.00 -0.08
N PRO A 79 22.05 13.30 -0.95
CA PRO A 79 20.60 13.22 -0.77
C PRO A 79 20.28 12.45 0.52
N PRO A 80 19.19 12.80 1.23
CA PRO A 80 18.73 12.06 2.41
C PRO A 80 18.63 10.56 2.15
N LEU A 81 18.86 9.70 3.17
CA LEU A 81 18.87 8.24 3.03
C LEU A 81 17.66 7.70 2.26
N PHE A 82 16.45 8.18 2.59
CA PHE A 82 15.23 7.72 1.93
C PHE A 82 15.14 8.18 0.48
N ASP A 83 15.72 9.32 0.14
CA ASP A 83 15.76 9.81 -1.24
C ASP A 83 16.83 9.08 -2.05
N ALA A 84 17.98 8.79 -1.45
CA ALA A 84 19.06 8.02 -2.07
C ALA A 84 18.61 6.61 -2.49
N TYR A 85 17.74 5.97 -1.68
CA TYR A 85 17.17 4.65 -1.98
C TYR A 85 15.77 4.71 -2.60
N ASN A 86 15.27 5.91 -2.91
CA ASN A 86 13.96 6.14 -3.48
C ASN A 86 12.82 5.46 -2.68
N VAL A 87 12.96 5.43 -1.35
CA VAL A 87 12.02 4.78 -0.42
C VAL A 87 10.66 5.46 -0.47
N ASN A 88 10.62 6.78 -0.63
CA ASN A 88 9.38 7.56 -0.75
C ASN A 88 8.52 7.12 -1.96
N GLU A 89 9.15 6.85 -3.11
CA GLU A 89 8.49 6.30 -4.29
C GLU A 89 7.94 4.89 -4.03
N GLN A 90 8.75 4.05 -3.36
CA GLN A 90 8.34 2.69 -3.01
C GLN A 90 7.19 2.68 -2.00
N LEU A 91 7.20 3.63 -1.05
CA LEU A 91 6.15 3.81 -0.05
C LEU A 91 4.83 4.24 -0.70
N ARG A 92 4.87 5.21 -1.61
CA ARG A 92 3.68 5.62 -2.40
C ARG A 92 3.09 4.44 -3.18
N LYS A 93 3.95 3.60 -3.79
CA LYS A 93 3.51 2.38 -4.48
C LYS A 93 2.91 1.35 -3.50
N ALA A 94 3.48 1.22 -2.31
CA ALA A 94 2.99 0.31 -1.28
C ALA A 94 1.65 0.76 -0.66
N ILE A 95 1.36 2.07 -0.63
CA ILE A 95 0.04 2.59 -0.20
C ILE A 95 -1.02 2.38 -1.29
N GLY A 96 -0.63 2.40 -2.57
CA GLY A 96 -1.55 2.23 -3.69
C GLY A 96 -2.35 0.92 -3.64
N ARG A 97 -3.63 0.96 -4.01
CA ARG A 97 -4.52 -0.22 -4.05
C ARG A 97 -4.07 -1.28 -5.06
N LYS A 98 -3.46 -0.87 -6.17
CA LYS A 98 -3.06 -1.74 -7.28
C LYS A 98 -1.59 -2.16 -7.18
N VAL A 99 -1.32 -3.46 -7.31
CA VAL A 99 0.03 -4.02 -7.33
C VAL A 99 0.24 -4.81 -8.62
N TRP A 100 1.27 -4.48 -9.39
CA TRP A 100 1.56 -5.17 -10.65
C TRP A 100 2.33 -6.47 -10.44
N LEU A 101 1.98 -7.49 -11.21
CA LEU A 101 2.66 -8.78 -11.27
C LEU A 101 3.65 -8.81 -12.45
N PRO A 102 4.72 -9.64 -12.39
CA PRO A 102 5.72 -9.75 -13.45
C PRO A 102 5.14 -10.10 -14.83
N SER A 103 4.11 -10.95 -14.88
CA SER A 103 3.40 -11.34 -16.11
C SER A 103 2.47 -10.26 -16.67
N GLY A 104 2.35 -9.09 -16.03
CA GLY A 104 1.46 -8.00 -16.44
C GLY A 104 0.06 -8.08 -15.82
N GLY A 105 -0.26 -9.16 -15.10
CA GLY A 105 -1.41 -9.20 -14.18
C GLY A 105 -1.27 -8.18 -13.04
N TYR A 106 -2.30 -8.08 -12.20
CA TYR A 106 -2.25 -7.20 -11.04
C TYR A 106 -3.16 -7.67 -9.91
N LEU A 107 -2.79 -7.28 -8.69
CA LEU A 107 -3.61 -7.42 -7.50
C LEU A 107 -4.36 -6.11 -7.22
N ILE A 108 -5.58 -6.22 -6.72
CA ILE A 108 -6.29 -5.13 -6.05
C ILE A 108 -6.42 -5.48 -4.59
N ILE A 109 -5.86 -4.63 -3.72
CA ILE A 109 -5.89 -4.82 -2.26
C ILE A 109 -6.82 -3.77 -1.67
N GLU A 110 -7.84 -4.24 -0.96
CA GLU A 110 -8.83 -3.42 -0.28
C GLU A 110 -8.93 -3.78 1.18
N SER A 111 -9.03 -2.75 2.02
CA SER A 111 -9.29 -2.89 3.45
C SER A 111 -10.71 -2.43 3.72
N THR A 112 -11.53 -3.31 4.27
CA THR A 112 -12.80 -2.94 4.90
C THR A 112 -12.62 -2.87 6.41
N GLU A 113 -13.67 -2.46 7.11
CA GLU A 113 -13.72 -2.44 8.57
C GLU A 113 -13.39 -3.82 9.18
N ALA A 114 -14.05 -4.86 8.68
CA ALA A 114 -13.95 -6.20 9.28
C ALA A 114 -12.83 -7.06 8.69
N MET A 115 -12.53 -6.92 7.40
CA MET A 115 -11.62 -7.82 6.68
C MET A 115 -10.94 -7.16 5.48
N LYS A 116 -9.85 -7.79 5.04
CA LYS A 116 -9.02 -7.32 3.92
C LYS A 116 -9.28 -8.26 2.75
N VAL A 117 -9.52 -7.70 1.57
CA VAL A 117 -9.85 -8.45 0.36
C VAL A 117 -8.75 -8.21 -0.66
N ILE A 118 -8.28 -9.29 -1.27
CA ILE A 118 -7.26 -9.25 -2.32
C ILE A 118 -7.79 -9.97 -3.54
N ASP A 119 -7.92 -9.24 -4.64
CA ASP A 119 -8.42 -9.73 -5.92
C ASP A 119 -7.29 -9.85 -6.94
N VAL A 120 -7.26 -10.95 -7.70
CA VAL A 120 -6.23 -11.25 -8.69
C VAL A 120 -6.79 -11.08 -10.10
N ASN A 121 -6.18 -10.19 -10.89
CA ASN A 121 -6.59 -9.94 -12.26
C ASN A 121 -5.52 -10.31 -13.27
N THR A 122 -5.97 -10.81 -14.42
CA THR A 122 -5.12 -10.93 -15.61
C THR A 122 -4.94 -9.55 -16.27
N GLY A 123 -3.74 -9.29 -16.77
CA GLY A 123 -3.45 -8.06 -17.51
C GLY A 123 -3.80 -8.19 -18.99
N LYS A 124 -3.43 -7.17 -19.78
CA LYS A 124 -3.58 -7.21 -21.25
C LYS A 124 -2.71 -8.28 -21.93
N PHE A 125 -1.85 -8.98 -21.20
CA PHE A 125 -0.94 -10.00 -21.73
C PHE A 125 -1.60 -11.40 -21.68
N THR A 126 -2.70 -11.56 -22.40
CA THR A 126 -3.10 -12.89 -22.89
C THR A 126 -2.09 -13.25 -23.97
N GLY A 127 -1.23 -14.24 -23.73
CA GLY A 127 -0.20 -14.67 -24.69
C GLY A 127 -0.76 -14.88 -26.10
N ASP A 128 0.14 -14.95 -27.10
CA ASP A 128 -0.21 -15.26 -28.49
C ASP A 128 -1.31 -16.31 -28.52
N ALA A 129 -2.39 -16.07 -29.29
CA ALA A 129 -3.73 -16.67 -29.23
C ALA A 129 -3.84 -18.23 -29.23
N LYS A 130 -2.73 -18.94 -29.05
CA LYS A 130 -2.54 -20.38 -28.90
C LYS A 130 -2.01 -20.81 -27.52
N SER A 131 -1.60 -19.91 -26.61
CA SER A 131 -1.23 -20.31 -25.25
C SER A 131 -2.49 -20.74 -24.48
N ASN A 132 -2.45 -21.91 -23.88
CA ASN A 132 -3.55 -22.47 -23.10
C ASN A 132 -3.94 -21.49 -21.97
N LEU A 133 -5.17 -20.96 -22.01
CA LEU A 133 -5.66 -19.97 -21.04
C LEU A 133 -5.45 -20.45 -19.59
N GLU A 134 -5.64 -21.75 -19.35
CA GLU A 134 -5.40 -22.41 -18.07
C GLU A 134 -3.96 -22.24 -17.56
N GLU A 135 -2.96 -22.31 -18.45
CA GLU A 135 -1.55 -22.14 -18.07
C GLU A 135 -1.24 -20.69 -17.70
N VAL A 136 -1.82 -19.73 -18.44
CA VAL A 136 -1.67 -18.30 -18.15
C VAL A 136 -2.32 -17.95 -16.80
N VAL A 137 -3.53 -18.47 -16.55
CA VAL A 137 -4.23 -18.30 -15.28
C VAL A 137 -3.44 -18.91 -14.13
N LEU A 138 -2.99 -20.16 -14.27
CA LEU A 138 -2.18 -20.83 -13.23
C LEU A 138 -0.90 -20.04 -12.93
N LYS A 139 -0.17 -19.61 -13.97
CA LYS A 139 1.05 -18.81 -13.81
C LYS A 139 0.76 -17.49 -13.07
N THR A 140 -0.30 -16.78 -13.46
CA THR A 140 -0.71 -15.52 -12.84
C THR A 140 -1.06 -15.73 -11.36
N ASN A 141 -1.82 -16.78 -11.03
CA ASN A 141 -2.19 -17.09 -9.64
C ASN A 141 -0.98 -17.53 -8.79
N LEU A 142 0.01 -18.20 -9.36
CA LEU A 142 1.26 -18.55 -8.66
C LEU A 142 2.09 -17.31 -8.35
N GLU A 143 2.26 -16.39 -9.31
CA GLU A 143 2.91 -15.10 -9.10
C GLU A 143 2.15 -14.26 -8.06
N ALA A 144 0.81 -14.26 -8.14
CA ALA A 144 -0.05 -13.59 -7.18
C ALA A 144 0.15 -14.14 -5.76
N ALA A 145 0.21 -15.47 -5.59
CA ALA A 145 0.42 -16.06 -4.26
C ALA A 145 1.74 -15.61 -3.63
N GLU A 146 2.82 -15.46 -4.42
CA GLU A 146 4.10 -14.94 -3.95
C GLU A 146 4.02 -13.46 -3.59
N GLU A 147 3.42 -12.65 -4.46
CA GLU A 147 3.29 -11.21 -4.28
C GLU A 147 2.36 -10.84 -3.13
N ILE A 148 1.25 -11.56 -2.94
CA ILE A 148 0.32 -11.38 -1.83
C ILE A 148 1.07 -11.46 -0.51
N VAL A 149 1.85 -12.53 -0.29
CA VAL A 149 2.58 -12.71 0.97
C VAL A 149 3.64 -11.62 1.16
N ARG A 150 4.26 -11.15 0.08
CA ARG A 150 5.15 -9.98 0.13
C ARG A 150 4.41 -8.73 0.59
N GLN A 151 3.22 -8.46 0.06
CA GLN A 151 2.38 -7.31 0.43
C GLN A 151 1.84 -7.41 1.87
N LEU A 152 1.48 -8.61 2.34
CA LEU A 152 1.08 -8.83 3.74
C LEU A 152 2.16 -8.33 4.70
N ARG A 153 3.44 -8.61 4.39
CA ARG A 153 4.58 -8.15 5.20
C ARG A 153 4.86 -6.67 5.03
N LEU A 154 4.86 -6.17 3.79
CA LEU A 154 5.22 -4.77 3.50
C LEU A 154 4.20 -3.76 4.01
N ARG A 155 2.91 -4.11 3.98
CA ARG A 155 1.83 -3.23 4.44
C ARG A 155 1.37 -3.54 5.87
N ASP A 156 2.00 -4.53 6.50
CA ASP A 156 1.58 -5.18 7.75
C ASP A 156 0.07 -5.49 7.82
N LEU A 157 -0.45 -6.21 6.82
CA LEU A 157 -1.87 -6.54 6.77
C LEU A 157 -2.19 -7.65 7.80
N GLY A 158 -2.97 -7.31 8.82
CA GLY A 158 -3.46 -8.24 9.85
C GLY A 158 -4.97 -8.47 9.79
N GLY A 159 -5.45 -9.44 10.58
CA GLY A 159 -6.87 -9.78 10.70
C GLY A 159 -7.32 -10.87 9.73
N ILE A 160 -8.60 -10.81 9.37
CA ILE A 160 -9.21 -11.71 8.38
C ILE A 160 -8.85 -11.21 6.99
N ILE A 161 -8.27 -12.09 6.17
CA ILE A 161 -7.89 -11.80 4.79
C ILE A 161 -8.57 -12.81 3.87
N ILE A 162 -9.24 -12.30 2.85
CA ILE A 162 -9.90 -13.07 1.80
C ILE A 162 -9.13 -12.84 0.50
N ILE A 163 -8.77 -13.91 -0.19
CA ILE A 163 -8.05 -13.87 -1.46
C ILE A 163 -8.95 -14.50 -2.52
N ASP A 164 -9.24 -13.73 -3.55
CA ASP A 164 -9.98 -14.14 -4.74
C ASP A 164 -8.99 -14.40 -5.87
N PHE A 165 -8.65 -15.68 -6.07
CA PHE A 165 -7.81 -16.09 -7.20
C PHE A 165 -8.67 -16.25 -8.44
N ILE A 166 -8.08 -16.03 -9.61
CA ILE A 166 -8.77 -16.25 -10.89
C ILE A 166 -9.25 -17.70 -10.96
N ASP A 167 -10.48 -17.91 -11.40
CA ASP A 167 -11.10 -19.23 -11.57
C ASP A 167 -10.21 -20.20 -12.34
N MET A 168 -10.06 -21.41 -11.80
CA MET A 168 -9.30 -22.50 -12.41
C MET A 168 -10.18 -23.74 -12.54
N LEU A 169 -10.21 -24.35 -13.73
CA LEU A 169 -11.02 -25.54 -13.98
C LEU A 169 -10.46 -26.79 -13.28
N LEU A 170 -9.13 -26.91 -13.25
CA LEU A 170 -8.47 -28.09 -12.69
C LEU A 170 -8.21 -27.93 -11.19
N LYS A 171 -8.72 -28.87 -10.39
CA LYS A 171 -8.48 -28.90 -8.93
C LYS A 171 -6.99 -28.95 -8.58
N THR A 172 -6.21 -29.66 -9.40
CA THR A 172 -4.75 -29.75 -9.26
C THR A 172 -4.06 -28.39 -9.38
N ASN A 173 -4.60 -27.46 -10.18
CA ASN A 173 -4.10 -26.09 -10.31
C ASN A 173 -4.43 -25.27 -9.05
N GLN A 174 -5.65 -25.38 -8.54
CA GLN A 174 -6.04 -24.76 -7.26
C GLN A 174 -5.13 -25.22 -6.11
N ASP A 175 -4.88 -26.52 -6.01
CA ASP A 175 -4.01 -27.08 -4.96
C ASP A 175 -2.55 -26.65 -5.10
N GLN A 176 -2.07 -26.38 -6.33
CA GLN A 176 -0.74 -25.81 -6.56
C GLN A 176 -0.64 -24.38 -6.03
N VAL A 177 -1.64 -23.55 -6.30
CA VAL A 177 -1.69 -22.15 -5.84
C VAL A 177 -1.75 -22.08 -4.31
N VAL A 178 -2.61 -22.89 -3.68
CA VAL A 178 -2.70 -22.94 -2.21
C VAL A 178 -1.39 -23.45 -1.58
N ARG A 179 -0.74 -24.45 -2.19
CA ARG A 179 0.57 -24.93 -1.72
C ARG A 179 1.65 -23.86 -1.86
N ARG A 180 1.65 -23.09 -2.96
CA ARG A 180 2.56 -21.94 -3.15
C ARG A 180 2.33 -20.89 -2.07
N LEU A 181 1.09 -20.49 -1.84
CA LEU A 181 0.72 -19.51 -0.80
C LEU A 181 1.22 -19.95 0.58
N LYS A 182 0.92 -21.20 0.97
CA LYS A 182 1.37 -21.77 2.26
C LYS A 182 2.89 -21.80 2.38
N ARG A 183 3.61 -22.13 1.30
CA ARG A 183 5.08 -22.15 1.28
C ARG A 183 5.66 -20.76 1.51
N GLU A 184 5.13 -19.74 0.86
CA GLU A 184 5.63 -18.36 1.02
C GLU A 184 5.32 -17.78 2.40
N LEU A 185 4.19 -18.17 2.99
CA LEU A 185 3.82 -17.79 4.36
C LEU A 185 4.78 -18.36 5.42
N LEU A 186 5.53 -19.42 5.13
CA LEU A 186 6.57 -19.93 6.06
C LEU A 186 7.69 -18.90 6.31
N ARG A 187 7.86 -17.93 5.41
CA ARG A 187 8.83 -16.83 5.55
C ARG A 187 8.27 -15.64 6.33
N ASP A 188 6.97 -15.63 6.63
CA ASP A 188 6.34 -14.61 7.46
C ASP A 188 6.58 -14.92 8.95
N ARG A 189 7.08 -13.93 9.69
CA ARG A 189 7.33 -14.06 11.14
C ARG A 189 6.02 -13.96 11.93
N THR A 190 4.99 -13.35 11.35
CA THR A 190 3.68 -13.20 11.97
C THR A 190 2.87 -14.50 11.84
N LYS A 191 2.24 -14.93 12.94
CA LYS A 191 1.42 -16.15 12.94
C LYS A 191 0.27 -16.04 11.94
N THR A 192 0.22 -16.97 11.00
CA THR A 192 -0.83 -17.07 9.97
C THR A 192 -1.56 -18.41 10.06
N ARG A 193 -2.85 -18.42 9.75
CA ARG A 193 -3.63 -19.66 9.54
C ARG A 193 -4.36 -19.55 8.22
N VAL A 194 -4.18 -20.53 7.34
CA VAL A 194 -4.85 -20.59 6.04
C VAL A 194 -5.91 -21.70 6.10
N SER A 195 -7.16 -21.33 5.85
CA SER A 195 -8.28 -22.26 5.72
C SER A 195 -8.26 -22.96 4.36
N GLU A 196 -9.11 -23.96 4.18
CA GLU A 196 -9.33 -24.57 2.88
C GLU A 196 -9.99 -23.59 1.91
N VAL A 197 -9.87 -23.88 0.60
CA VAL A 197 -10.58 -23.13 -0.44
C VAL A 197 -12.08 -23.32 -0.22
N SER A 198 -12.81 -22.22 -0.14
CA SER A 198 -14.26 -22.26 0.02
C SER A 198 -14.95 -22.82 -1.23
N ARG A 199 -16.25 -23.12 -1.10
CA ARG A 199 -17.07 -23.53 -2.26
C ARG A 199 -17.19 -22.43 -3.33
N LEU A 200 -16.93 -21.18 -2.95
CA LEU A 200 -16.96 -20.01 -3.82
C LEU A 200 -15.60 -19.73 -4.48
N GLY A 201 -14.60 -20.61 -4.34
CA GLY A 201 -13.27 -20.39 -4.92
C GLY A 201 -12.35 -19.50 -4.07
N LEU A 202 -12.87 -18.82 -3.04
CA LEU A 202 -12.11 -17.93 -2.18
C LEU A 202 -11.18 -18.67 -1.23
N VAL A 203 -9.97 -18.16 -1.04
CA VAL A 203 -9.04 -18.59 0.01
C VAL A 203 -9.16 -17.65 1.20
N GLN A 204 -9.38 -18.23 2.38
CA GLN A 204 -9.55 -17.48 3.62
C GLN A 204 -8.33 -17.71 4.50
N MET A 205 -7.83 -16.64 5.12
CA MET A 205 -6.76 -16.76 6.10
C MET A 205 -6.90 -15.74 7.22
N THR A 206 -6.22 -16.02 8.31
CA THR A 206 -5.99 -15.05 9.39
C THR A 206 -4.51 -14.81 9.55
N ARG A 207 -4.12 -13.56 9.75
CA ARG A 207 -2.76 -13.15 10.12
C ARG A 207 -2.87 -12.34 11.40
N LYS A 208 -2.11 -12.68 12.44
CA LYS A 208 -2.17 -11.96 13.72
C LYS A 208 -1.94 -10.47 13.48
N ASN A 209 -2.78 -9.62 14.08
CA ASN A 209 -2.56 -8.17 14.01
C ASN A 209 -1.42 -7.79 14.97
N VAL A 210 -0.38 -7.14 14.47
CA VAL A 210 0.82 -6.79 15.23
C VAL A 210 0.97 -5.29 15.39
N SER A 211 0.60 -4.51 14.37
CA SER A 211 0.65 -3.04 14.40
C SER A 211 -0.48 -2.42 13.57
N GLN A 212 -0.57 -1.09 13.59
CA GLN A 212 -1.41 -0.34 12.67
C GLN A 212 -0.79 -0.43 11.27
N GLY A 213 -1.59 -0.81 10.27
CA GLY A 213 -1.10 -1.09 8.93
C GLY A 213 -0.52 0.17 8.25
N LEU A 214 0.25 -0.02 7.18
CA LEU A 214 0.95 1.07 6.50
C LEU A 214 0.01 2.21 6.06
N VAL A 215 -1.17 1.88 5.55
CA VAL A 215 -2.16 2.90 5.13
C VAL A 215 -2.70 3.65 6.35
N GLU A 216 -2.96 2.97 7.46
CA GLU A 216 -3.51 3.58 8.68
C GLU A 216 -2.53 4.57 9.30
N VAL A 217 -1.23 4.29 9.25
CA VAL A 217 -0.19 5.18 9.77
C VAL A 217 0.05 6.40 8.87
N PHE A 218 -0.03 6.23 7.55
CA PHE A 218 0.33 7.27 6.58
C PHE A 218 -0.87 7.93 5.89
N SER A 219 -2.11 7.74 6.38
CA SER A 219 -3.30 8.39 5.82
C SER A 219 -4.34 8.74 6.88
N HIS A 220 -5.20 9.70 6.55
CA HIS A 220 -6.36 10.07 7.34
C HIS A 220 -7.64 9.79 6.54
N ARG A 221 -8.77 9.68 7.25
CA ARG A 221 -10.07 9.48 6.63
C ARG A 221 -10.40 10.70 5.75
N CYS A 222 -10.84 10.46 4.52
CA CYS A 222 -11.22 11.54 3.61
C CYS A 222 -12.40 12.34 4.19
N GLU A 223 -12.27 13.65 4.35
CA GLU A 223 -13.31 14.51 4.95
C GLU A 223 -14.57 14.60 4.07
N GLN A 224 -14.42 14.56 2.75
CA GLN A 224 -15.53 14.70 1.80
C GLN A 224 -16.47 13.48 1.79
N CYS A 225 -15.89 12.29 1.70
CA CYS A 225 -16.65 11.05 1.56
C CYS A 225 -16.64 10.20 2.83
N GLU A 226 -15.94 10.64 3.87
CA GLU A 226 -15.71 9.89 5.10
C GLU A 226 -15.21 8.45 4.84
N GLY A 227 -14.33 8.28 3.86
CA GLY A 227 -13.81 6.97 3.47
C GLY A 227 -14.75 6.09 2.65
N ARG A 228 -15.94 6.59 2.25
CA ARG A 228 -16.89 5.85 1.38
C ARG A 228 -16.33 5.59 -0.03
N GLY A 229 -15.52 6.50 -0.57
CA GLY A 229 -14.89 6.33 -1.88
C GLY A 229 -15.80 6.55 -3.09
N TYR A 230 -17.00 7.08 -2.90
CA TYR A 230 -17.91 7.52 -3.97
C TYR A 230 -18.48 8.90 -3.67
N ILE A 231 -18.80 9.64 -4.72
CA ILE A 231 -19.54 10.91 -4.68
C ILE A 231 -20.94 10.57 -5.21
N SER A 232 -21.99 10.95 -4.48
CA SER A 232 -23.37 10.78 -4.93
C SER A 232 -23.75 11.96 -5.84
N ASP A 233 -24.22 11.66 -7.05
CA ASP A 233 -24.81 12.66 -7.95
C ASP A 233 -26.30 12.90 -7.65
N LEU A 234 -26.87 12.16 -6.70
CA LEU A 234 -28.16 12.49 -6.10
C LEU A 234 -27.89 13.71 -5.22
N GLY A 235 -28.24 14.90 -5.72
CA GLY A 235 -28.06 16.16 -5.00
C GLY A 235 -28.61 16.07 -3.58
N ASP A 236 -27.92 16.74 -2.67
CA ASP A 236 -28.25 16.79 -1.23
C ASP A 236 -29.71 17.22 -0.97
#